data_AF-A0A7W1Z5U4-F1
#
_entry.id   AF-A0A7W1Z5U4-F1
#
_cell.length_a   1.000
_cell.length_b   1.000
_cell.length_c   1.000
_cell.angle_alpha   90.00
_cell.angle_beta   90.00
_cell.angle_gamma   90.00
#
_symmetry.space_group_name_H-M   'P 1'
#
loop_
_entity.id
_entity.type
_entity.pdbx_description
1 polymer ?
#
loop_
_entity_poly.entity_id
_entity_poly.type
_entity_poly.pdbx_seq_one_letter_code
_entity_poly.pdbx_strand_id
1 'polypeptide(L)' 'MAADDTPLIQQWREVKALHADALVLFRVGDFYEMF' A
#
# COMPACT_ATOMS: atom_id res chain seq x y z
N MET A 1 21.33 0.78 0.46
CA MET A 1 20.65 2.06 0.70
C MET A 1 19.17 1.76 0.58
N ALA A 2 18.48 1.59 1.70
CA ALA A 2 17.07 1.18 1.70
C ALA A 2 16.30 2.16 0.81
N ALA A 3 15.57 1.65 -0.18
CA ALA A 3 14.61 2.46 -0.91
C ALA A 3 13.72 3.07 0.16
N ASP A 4 13.82 4.38 0.33
CA ASP A 4 13.06 5.13 1.30
C ASP A 4 11.59 4.81 1.03
N ASP A 5 11.04 3.92 1.87
CA ASP A 5 9.70 3.37 1.70
C ASP A 5 8.79 4.59 1.73
N THR A 6 8.34 5.01 0.55
CA THR A 6 7.55 6.23 0.42
C THR A 6 6.41 6.14 1.43
N PRO A 7 5.98 7.26 2.04
CA PRO A 7 4.93 7.22 3.06
C PRO A 7 3.66 6.50 2.58
N LEU A 8 3.47 6.38 1.27
CA LEU A 8 2.45 5.57 0.61
C LEU A 8 2.62 4.06 0.83
N ILE A 9 3.82 3.52 0.63
CA ILE A 9 4.09 2.08 0.78
C ILE A 9 4.05 1.65 2.25
N GLN A 10 4.45 2.52 3.18
CA GLN A 10 4.31 2.23 4.62
C GLN A 10 2.84 2.03 5.00
N GLN A 11 1.96 2.97 4.59
CA GLN A 11 0.52 2.86 4.81
C GLN A 11 -0.08 1.62 4.14
N TRP A 12 0.34 1.30 2.92
CA TRP A 12 -0.11 0.09 2.24
C TRP A 12 0.30 -1.18 3.01
N ARG A 13 1.55 -1.27 3.49
CA ARG A 13 2.04 -2.42 4.26
C ARG A 13 1.29 -2.60 5.57
N GLU A 14 0.97 -1.52 6.29
CA GLU A 14 0.18 -1.59 7.51
C GLU A 14 -1.21 -2.18 7.26
N VAL A 15 -1.91 -1.68 6.23
CA VAL A 15 -3.24 -2.19 5.86
C VAL A 15 -3.17 -3.64 5.35
N LYS A 16 -2.14 -3.97 4.58
CA LYS A 16 -1.94 -5.33 4.07
C LYS A 16 -1.58 -6.32 5.18
N ALA A 17 -0.87 -5.88 6.22
CA ALA A 17 -0.57 -6.71 7.38
C ALA A 17 -1.83 -7.02 8.20
N LEU A 18 -2.76 -6.06 8.32
CA LEU A 18 -4.05 -6.25 8.98
C LEU A 18 -5.02 -7.12 8.16
N HIS A 19 -4.89 -7.10 6.83
CA HIS A 19 -5.76 -7.82 5.89
C HIS A 19 -4.93 -8.63 4.88
N ALA A 20 -4.12 -9.55 5.39
CA ALA A 20 -3.20 -10.34 4.57
C ALA A 20 -3.92 -11.18 3.50
N ASP A 21 -5.14 -11.62 3.79
CA ASP A 21 -6.02 -12.41 2.92
C ASP A 21 -6.83 -11.57 1.92
N ALA A 22 -6.88 -10.24 2.07
CA ALA A 22 -7.65 -9.36 1.19
C ALA A 22 -6.77 -8.63 0.17
N LEU A 23 -7.35 -8.26 -0.98
CA LEU A 23 -6.70 -7.38 -1.95
C LEU A 23 -6.83 -5.93 -1.50
N VAL A 24 -5.68 -5.29 -1.25
CA VAL A 24 -5.61 -3.88 -0.84
C VAL A 24 -5.40 -3.01 -2.07
N LEU A 25 -6.46 -2.29 -2.46
CA LEU A 25 -6.46 -1.34 -3.56
C LEU A 25 -6.30 0.07 -3.00
N PHE A 26 -5.17 0.71 -3.30
CA PHE A 26 -4.91 2.07 -2.84
C PHE A 26 -5.43 3.08 -3.86
N ARG A 27 -6.32 3.98 -3.42
CA ARG A 27 -6.89 5.00 -4.31
C ARG A 27 -5.90 6.15 -4.48
N VAL A 28 -5.41 6.36 -5.70
CA VAL A 28 -4.56 7.49 -6.08
C VAL A 28 -5.29 8.29 -7.15
N GLY A 29 -6.01 9.33 -6.72
CA GLY A 29 -6.86 10.15 -7.59
C GLY A 29 -8.05 9.36 -8.15
N ASP A 30 -8.05 9.19 -9.47
CA ASP A 30 -9.08 8.47 -10.24
C ASP A 30 -8.79 6.96 -10.40
N PHE A 31 -7.61 6.51 -9.99
CA PHE A 31 -7.18 5.12 -10.16
C PHE A 31 -7.04 4.40 -8.82
N TYR A 32 -7.10 3.07 -8.90
CA TYR A 32 -6.74 2.17 -7.83
C TYR A 32 -5.47 1.43 -8.20
N GLU A 33 -4.42 1.60 -7.39
CA GLU A 33 -3.14 0.91 -7.55
C GLU A 33 -3.01 -0.21 -6.53
N MET A 34 -2.42 -1.32 -6.97
CA MET A 34 -1.99 -2.43 -6.12
C MET A 34 -0.47 -2.37 -6.06
N PHE A 35 0.07 -2.29 -4.86
CA PHE A 35 1.50 -2.39 -4.61
C PHE A 35 1.90 -3.81 -4.21
#